data_AF-A0A6I2L0U8-F1
#
_entry.id   AF-A0A6I2L0U8-F1
#
_cell.length_a   1.000
_cell.length_b   1.000
_cell.length_c   1.000
_cell.angle_alpha   90.00
_cell.angle_beta   90.00
_cell.angle_gamma   90.00
#
_symmetry.space_group_name_H-M   'P 1'
#
loop_
_entity.id
_entity.type
_entity.pdbx_description
1 polymer ?
#
loop_
_entity_poly.entity_id
_entity_poly.type
_entity_poly.pdbx_seq_one_letter_code
_entity_poly.pdbx_strand_id
1 'polypeptide(L)'
;MNALRNPESRPTHPGAILREDVLPALKISLAEFAQRLGISQRSLHELLQEQRPLSAEMATHLASFLKTSPESWLRMQRDFDNWIA
;
A
#
# COMPACT_ATOMS: atom_id res chain seq x y z
N MET A 1 24.08 11.05 6.41
CA MET A 1 23.90 10.41 5.09
C MET A 1 22.49 10.75 4.61
N ASN A 2 22.35 11.90 3.94
CA ASN A 2 21.07 12.33 3.38
C ASN A 2 20.90 11.62 2.04
N ALA A 3 20.04 10.60 1.98
CA ALA A 3 19.59 10.08 0.71
C ALA A 3 18.86 11.23 -0.01
N LEU A 4 19.36 11.59 -1.19
CA LEU A 4 18.79 12.58 -2.08
C LEU A 4 17.35 12.16 -2.41
N ARG A 5 16.36 12.60 -1.62
CA ARG A 5 14.97 12.67 -2.09
C ARG A 5 15.00 13.72 -3.19
N ASN A 6 15.07 13.27 -4.43
CA ASN A 6 14.84 14.14 -5.57
C ASN A 6 13.38 14.62 -5.44
N PRO A 7 13.12 15.91 -5.16
CA PRO A 7 11.76 16.39 -4.89
C PRO A 7 10.84 16.28 -6.11
N GLU A 8 11.42 16.06 -7.29
CA GLU A 8 10.75 15.83 -8.58
C GLU A 8 10.29 14.37 -8.79
N SER A 9 10.70 13.42 -7.93
CA SER A 9 10.30 12.03 -8.07
C SER A 9 8.87 11.84 -7.59
N ARG A 10 7.95 11.52 -8.52
CA ARG A 10 6.57 11.13 -8.22
C ARG A 10 6.54 10.11 -7.07
N PRO A 11 5.87 10.41 -5.94
CA PRO A 11 5.68 9.44 -4.86
C PRO A 11 4.96 8.20 -5.38
N THR A 12 5.29 7.04 -4.84
CA THR A 12 4.67 5.77 -5.24
C THR A 12 3.35 5.57 -4.49
N HIS A 13 2.28 5.21 -5.20
CA HIS A 13 1.03 4.81 -4.56
C HIS A 13 1.24 3.52 -3.76
N PRO A 14 0.71 3.40 -2.52
CA PRO A 14 0.83 2.17 -1.73
C PRO A 14 0.40 0.90 -2.46
N GLY A 15 -0.63 1.02 -3.30
CA GLY A 15 -1.12 -0.06 -4.16
C GLY A 15 -0.08 -0.65 -5.11
N ALA A 16 0.82 0.19 -5.65
CA ALA A 16 1.89 -0.27 -6.53
C ALA A 16 2.91 -1.13 -5.76
N ILE A 17 3.35 -0.71 -4.58
CA ILE A 17 4.24 -1.49 -3.71
C ILE A 17 3.59 -2.83 -3.34
N LEU A 18 2.30 -2.82 -3.02
CA LEU A 18 1.57 -4.05 -2.71
C LEU A 18 1.51 -5.00 -3.91
N ARG A 19 1.33 -4.46 -5.12
CA ARG A 19 1.21 -5.21 -6.39
C ARG A 19 2.55 -5.77 -6.86
N GLU A 20 3.61 -4.98 -6.78
CA GLU A 20 4.90 -5.25 -7.41
C GLU A 20 5.88 -5.97 -6.47
N ASP A 21 5.85 -5.66 -5.17
CA ASP A 21 6.81 -6.21 -4.21
C ASP A 21 6.16 -7.20 -3.24
N VAL A 22 5.06 -6.80 -2.60
CA VAL A 22 4.50 -7.55 -1.46
C VAL A 22 3.78 -8.81 -1.93
N LEU A 23 2.81 -8.70 -2.84
CA LEU A 23 2.02 -9.85 -3.27
C LEU A 23 2.88 -10.95 -3.93
N PRO A 24 3.83 -10.63 -4.83
CA PRO A 24 4.74 -11.63 -5.38
C PRO A 24 5.65 -12.29 -4.34
N ALA A 25 6.10 -11.54 -3.33
CA ALA A 25 6.93 -12.09 -2.24
C ALA A 25 6.16 -13.06 -1.33
N LEU A 26 4.86 -12.80 -1.09
CA LEU A 26 4.03 -13.64 -0.24
C LEU A 26 3.67 -15.00 -0.87
N LYS A 27 3.68 -15.11 -2.20
CA LYS A 27 3.30 -16.32 -2.95
C LYS A 27 1.90 -16.85 -2.60
N ILE A 28 0.98 -15.96 -2.27
CA ILE A 28 -0.43 -16.27 -1.99
C ILE A 28 -1.35 -15.65 -3.05
N SER A 29 -2.56 -16.15 -3.16
CA SER A 29 -3.57 -15.58 -4.06
C SER A 29 -4.09 -14.24 -3.57
N LEU A 30 -4.66 -13.43 -4.48
CA LEU A 30 -5.34 -12.18 -4.12
C LEU A 30 -6.49 -12.41 -3.13
N ALA A 31 -7.24 -13.50 -3.30
CA ALA A 31 -8.35 -13.87 -2.42
C ALA A 31 -7.86 -14.19 -1.01
N GLU A 32 -6.79 -14.97 -0.90
CA GLU A 32 -6.16 -15.29 0.40
C GLU A 32 -5.61 -14.03 1.06
N PHE A 33 -4.96 -13.13 0.29
CA PHE A 33 -4.44 -11.89 0.85
C PHE A 33 -5.57 -11.00 1.38
N ALA A 34 -6.66 -10.84 0.63
CA ALA A 34 -7.84 -10.10 1.06
C ALA A 34 -8.46 -10.69 2.34
N GLN A 35 -8.57 -12.02 2.41
CA GLN A 35 -9.07 -12.73 3.59
C GLN A 35 -8.18 -12.50 4.81
N ARG A 36 -6.86 -12.60 4.66
CA ARG A 36 -5.89 -12.35 5.75
C ARG A 36 -5.93 -10.89 6.24
N LEU A 37 -6.22 -9.96 5.33
CA LEU A 37 -6.42 -8.54 5.64
C LEU A 37 -7.85 -8.22 6.13
N GLY A 38 -8.77 -9.18 6.17
CA GLY A 38 -10.15 -8.94 6.61
C GLY A 38 -10.94 -7.96 5.72
N ILE A 39 -10.59 -7.85 4.44
CA ILE A 39 -11.24 -6.96 3.47
C ILE A 39 -11.79 -7.73 2.28
N SER A 40 -12.68 -7.10 1.51
CA SER A 40 -13.16 -7.70 0.27
C SER A 40 -12.03 -7.78 -0.78
N GLN A 41 -12.04 -8.85 -1.58
CA GLN A 41 -11.10 -9.01 -2.69
C GLN A 41 -11.21 -7.88 -3.71
N ARG A 42 -12.42 -7.33 -3.89
CA ARG A 42 -12.66 -6.14 -4.73
C ARG A 42 -11.92 -4.92 -4.19
N SER A 43 -12.04 -4.62 -2.89
CA SER A 43 -11.34 -3.50 -2.27
C SER A 43 -9.82 -3.66 -2.39
N LEU A 44 -9.30 -4.87 -2.20
CA LEU A 44 -7.87 -5.11 -2.40
C LEU A 44 -7.47 -4.93 -3.87
N HIS A 45 -8.25 -5.44 -4.82
CA HIS A 45 -7.98 -5.28 -6.26
C HIS A 45 -7.94 -3.80 -6.67
N GLU A 46 -8.93 -3.01 -6.28
CA GLU A 46 -8.99 -1.57 -6.54
C GLU A 46 -7.76 -0.86 -5.97
N LEU A 47 -7.29 -1.25 -4.78
CA LEU A 47 -6.08 -0.71 -4.17
C LEU A 47 -4.84 -1.05 -5.01
N LEU A 48 -4.68 -2.31 -5.43
CA LEU A 48 -3.55 -2.76 -6.26
C LEU A 48 -3.51 -2.12 -7.64
N GLN A 49 -4.67 -1.72 -8.17
CA GLN A 49 -4.79 -0.98 -9.43
C GLN A 49 -4.66 0.54 -9.25
N GLU A 50 -4.35 1.01 -8.04
CA GLU A 50 -4.19 2.44 -7.74
C GLU A 50 -5.48 3.25 -7.99
N GLN A 51 -6.64 2.58 -7.97
CA GLN A 51 -7.96 3.17 -8.21
C GLN A 51 -8.64 3.67 -6.93
N ARG A 52 -8.08 3.33 -5.76
CA ARG A 52 -8.54 3.83 -4.46
C ARG A 52 -7.36 4.08 -3.53
N PRO A 53 -7.49 5.04 -2.60
CA PRO A 53 -6.50 5.26 -1.57
C PRO A 53 -6.49 4.11 -0.56
N LEU A 54 -5.34 3.92 0.09
CA LEU A 54 -5.22 3.10 1.27
C LEU A 54 -5.87 3.77 2.48
N SER A 55 -6.90 3.13 3.07
CA SER A 55 -7.53 3.64 4.28
C SER A 55 -6.70 3.34 5.54
N ALA A 56 -6.96 4.08 6.63
CA ALA A 56 -6.31 3.83 7.93
C ALA A 56 -6.57 2.42 8.50
N GLU A 57 -7.77 1.89 8.27
CA GLU A 57 -8.12 0.51 8.64
C GLU A 57 -7.27 -0.50 7.86
N MET A 58 -7.18 -0.36 6.53
CA MET A 58 -6.35 -1.23 5.68
C MET A 58 -4.87 -1.12 6.05
N ALA A 59 -4.38 0.09 6.34
CA ALA A 59 -3.01 0.31 6.80
C ALA A 59 -2.71 -0.43 8.12
N THR A 60 -3.68 -0.47 9.04
CA THR A 60 -3.55 -1.20 10.31
C THR A 60 -3.48 -2.72 10.07
N HIS A 61 -4.34 -3.24 9.21
CA HIS A 61 -4.34 -4.68 8.89
C HIS A 61 -3.06 -5.10 8.14
N LEU A 62 -2.62 -4.29 7.17
CA LEU A 62 -1.35 -4.49 6.46
C LEU A 62 -0.16 -4.49 7.42
N ALA A 63 -0.10 -3.52 8.32
CA ALA A 63 1.00 -3.41 9.28
C ALA A 63 1.07 -4.61 10.22
N SER A 64 -0.07 -5.07 10.73
CA SER A 64 -0.15 -6.27 11.57
C SER A 64 0.32 -7.53 10.84
N PHE A 65 -0.08 -7.67 9.57
CA PHE A 65 0.24 -8.82 8.72
C PHE A 65 1.70 -8.82 8.27
N LEU A 66 2.21 -7.70 7.78
CA LEU A 66 3.56 -7.56 7.20
C LEU A 66 4.64 -7.21 8.23
N LYS A 67 4.26 -7.04 9.51
CA LYS A 67 5.16 -6.59 10.59
C LYS A 67 5.84 -5.25 10.28
N THR A 68 5.05 -4.32 9.75
CA THR A 68 5.45 -2.93 9.47
C THR A 68 4.66 -1.95 10.36
N SER A 69 4.77 -0.64 10.10
CA SER A 69 3.99 0.39 10.82
C SER A 69 2.82 0.92 9.97
N PRO A 70 1.61 1.11 10.55
CA PRO A 70 0.49 1.75 9.84
C PRO A 70 0.82 3.17 9.37
N GLU A 71 1.57 3.92 10.18
CA GLU A 71 1.97 5.30 9.89
C GLU A 71 2.88 5.40 8.66
N SER A 72 3.69 4.35 8.42
CA SER A 72 4.56 4.29 7.24
C SER A 72 3.72 4.20 5.96
N TRP A 73 2.71 3.35 5.96
CA TRP A 73 1.77 3.21 4.84
C TRP A 73 0.92 4.46 4.63
N LEU A 74 0.39 5.04 5.71
CA LEU A 74 -0.40 6.28 5.64
C LEU A 74 0.42 7.48 5.20
N ARG A 75 1.70 7.56 5.60
CA ARG A 75 2.61 8.59 5.11
C ARG A 75 2.82 8.46 3.61
N MET A 76 3.03 7.25 3.11
CA MET A 76 3.18 7.01 1.67
C MET A 76 1.91 7.41 0.90
N GLN A 77 0.72 7.04 1.39
CA GLN A 77 -0.54 7.48 0.79
C GLN A 77 -0.65 9.01 0.77
N ARG A 78 -0.37 9.67 1.90
CA ARG A 78 -0.44 11.13 1.99
C ARG A 78 0.56 11.83 1.07
N ASP A 79 1.78 11.31 0.97
CA ASP A 79 2.80 11.85 0.07
C ASP A 79 2.32 11.74 -1.39
N PHE A 80 1.68 10.63 -1.78
CA PHE A 80 1.05 10.45 -3.09
C PHE A 80 -0.14 11.39 -3.31
N ASP A 81 -1.07 11.46 -2.36
CA ASP A 81 -2.26 12.31 -2.42
C ASP A 81 -1.89 13.79 -2.58
N ASN A 82 -0.87 14.26 -1.84
CA ASN A 82 -0.35 15.61 -1.94
C ASN A 82 0.29 15.93 -3.30
N TRP A 83 0.77 14.91 -4.02
CA TRP A 83 1.42 15.09 -5.33
C TRP A 83 0.41 15.09 -6.47
N ILE A 84 -0.71 14.36 -6.35
CA ILE A 84 -1.78 14.34 -7.37
C ILE A 84 -2.80 15.48 -7.24
N ALA A 85 -2.82 16.17 -6.09
CA ALA A 85 -3.71 17.30 -5.80
C ALA A 85 -3.26 18.59 -6.50
#